data_AF-A0A957SQ49-F1
#
_entry.id   AF-A0A957SQ49-F1
#
_cell.length_a   1.000
_cell.length_b   1.000
_cell.length_c   1.000
_cell.angle_alpha   90.00
_cell.angle_beta   90.00
_cell.angle_gamma   90.00
#
_symmetry.space_group_name_H-M   'P 1'
#
loop_
_entity.id
_entity.type
_entity.pdbx_description
1 polymer ?
#
loop_
_entity_poly.entity_id
_entity_poly.type
_entity_poly.pdbx_seq_one_letter_code
_entity_poly.pdbx_strand_id
1 'polypeptide(L)'
;MIYLLFLTMTAILQHGKQENLTPDQHHRFIFLVPAHNEEKLLPNLLNSLNALDYPAEHFAVHVVADNCTDHTAEVGRTCGATLHERFDQNLLGKGYALQWLLQRIEENKEPFDAAIILDADSVVSTNFLSVMNRHLANGERVIQAYYTVLHPERSWNTSLRYVALTALHYLRPLARMALGCSVGLKGNGMVFHRTIMRNHAWSASVTEDIEYHMSLILAGERVTFAREAVVWAEMPAELKDARTQNIRWEQGRLDMAKRYVPRLLKMAWTHQQPKLPAFVYIDAAIEHMIPPFSIVAGLSLLYLLMALFMQSASAIGLGIGLFVGQIAYFGAGLLLADSPRQVYIALLYAPLFVAWKIWLYLRILLGLDKQGWVRTARNHQ
;
A
#
# COMPACT_ATOMS: atom_id res chain seq x y z
N MET A 1 12.66 -0.85 -17.41
CA MET A 1 11.72 0.16 -17.96
C MET A 1 10.68 -0.46 -18.88
N ILE A 2 11.06 -1.36 -19.79
CA ILE A 2 10.13 -2.10 -20.68
C ILE A 2 8.93 -2.69 -19.92
N TYR A 3 9.17 -3.45 -18.85
CA TYR A 3 8.10 -4.02 -18.01
C TYR A 3 7.13 -2.96 -17.47
N LEU A 4 7.64 -1.82 -17.01
CA LEU A 4 6.82 -0.73 -16.48
C LEU A 4 5.98 -0.07 -17.57
N LEU A 5 6.53 0.13 -18.77
CA LEU A 5 5.79 0.67 -19.91
C LEU A 5 4.72 -0.32 -20.41
N PHE A 6 4.99 -1.62 -20.36
CA PHE A 6 4.00 -2.66 -20.64
C PHE A 6 2.84 -2.62 -19.65
N LEU A 7 3.12 -2.48 -18.35
CA LEU A 7 2.09 -2.26 -17.34
C LEU A 7 1.32 -0.95 -17.61
N THR A 8 2.00 0.15 -17.93
CA THR A 8 1.35 1.43 -18.27
C THR A 8 0.37 1.27 -19.42
N MET A 9 0.78 0.64 -20.52
CA MET A 9 -0.10 0.41 -21.67
C MET A 9 -1.31 -0.45 -21.27
N THR A 10 -1.10 -1.50 -20.48
CA THR A 10 -2.18 -2.36 -19.99
C THR A 10 -3.16 -1.59 -19.10
N ALA A 11 -2.66 -0.73 -18.20
CA ALA A 11 -3.51 0.11 -17.36
C ALA A 11 -4.37 1.08 -18.18
N ILE A 12 -3.79 1.72 -19.20
CA ILE A 12 -4.51 2.63 -20.10
C ILE A 12 -5.67 1.91 -20.80
N LEU A 13 -5.44 0.69 -21.29
CA LEU A 13 -6.47 -0.10 -21.98
C LEU A 13 -7.62 -0.55 -21.05
N GLN A 14 -7.42 -0.51 -19.74
CA GLN A 14 -8.37 -1.02 -18.73
C GLN A 14 -9.09 0.08 -17.96
N HIS A 15 -8.64 1.33 -18.06
CA HIS A 15 -9.13 2.47 -17.27
C HIS A 15 -10.65 2.69 -17.37
N GLY A 16 -11.28 2.37 -18.51
CA GLY A 16 -12.72 2.55 -18.71
C GLY A 16 -13.61 1.35 -18.36
N LYS A 17 -13.05 0.19 -17.98
CA LYS A 17 -13.85 -1.02 -17.75
C LYS A 17 -14.31 -1.07 -16.29
N GLN A 18 -15.61 -0.89 -16.06
CA GLN A 18 -16.24 -1.10 -14.76
C GLN A 18 -17.18 -2.30 -14.82
N GLU A 19 -17.13 -3.14 -13.79
CA GLU A 19 -18.13 -4.19 -13.62
C GLU A 19 -19.33 -3.63 -12.86
N ASN A 20 -20.45 -3.50 -13.57
CA ASN A 20 -21.74 -3.14 -12.99
C ASN A 20 -22.40 -4.39 -12.41
N LEU A 21 -21.88 -4.83 -11.27
CA LEU A 21 -22.52 -5.83 -10.45
C LEU A 21 -23.14 -5.12 -9.26
N THR A 22 -24.44 -5.27 -9.11
CA THR A 22 -25.18 -4.89 -7.90
C THR A 22 -25.55 -6.19 -7.20
N PRO A 23 -24.78 -6.64 -6.20
CA PRO A 23 -25.09 -7.88 -5.50
C PRO A 23 -26.43 -7.76 -4.79
N ASP A 24 -27.23 -8.81 -4.84
CA ASP A 24 -28.53 -8.88 -4.14
C ASP A 24 -28.37 -9.08 -2.61
N GLN A 25 -27.15 -9.44 -2.16
CA GLN A 25 -26.84 -9.71 -0.76
C GLN A 25 -25.75 -8.78 -0.23
N HIS A 26 -25.93 -8.35 1.02
CA HIS A 26 -24.97 -7.56 1.77
C HIS A 26 -24.14 -8.50 2.65
N HIS A 27 -22.83 -8.54 2.41
CA HIS A 27 -21.89 -9.20 3.31
C HIS A 27 -21.74 -8.39 4.60
N ARG A 28 -21.43 -9.09 5.70
CA ARG A 28 -21.14 -8.51 7.01
C ARG A 28 -19.65 -8.20 7.13
N PHE A 29 -19.31 -6.95 7.44
CA PHE A 29 -17.93 -6.50 7.57
C PHE A 29 -17.56 -6.16 9.01
N ILE A 30 -16.30 -6.37 9.38
CA ILE A 30 -15.71 -5.78 10.58
C ILE A 30 -14.52 -4.92 10.21
N PHE A 31 -14.46 -3.69 10.72
CA PHE A 31 -13.28 -2.85 10.62
C PHE A 31 -12.37 -3.13 11.82
N LEU A 32 -11.09 -3.36 11.54
CA LEU A 32 -10.03 -3.55 12.51
C LEU A 32 -9.07 -2.37 12.42
N VAL A 33 -9.10 -1.51 13.43
CA VAL A 33 -8.32 -0.26 13.46
C VAL A 33 -7.30 -0.34 14.58
N PRO A 34 -6.01 -0.52 14.28
CA PRO A 34 -4.95 -0.38 15.27
C PRO A 34 -4.67 1.10 15.53
N ALA A 35 -4.67 1.49 16.80
CA ALA A 35 -4.42 2.85 17.22
C ALA A 35 -3.37 2.89 18.35
N HIS A 36 -2.38 3.77 18.22
CA HIS A 36 -1.40 4.07 19.27
C HIS A 36 -1.18 5.58 19.34
N ASN A 37 -1.79 6.22 20.32
CA ASN A 37 -1.80 7.67 20.51
C ASN A 37 -2.32 8.44 19.28
N GLU A 38 -3.60 8.22 18.94
CA GLU A 38 -4.31 8.70 17.76
C GLU A 38 -5.52 9.58 18.09
N GLU A 39 -5.60 10.14 19.30
CA GLU A 39 -6.78 10.90 19.76
C GLU A 39 -7.21 12.03 18.80
N LYS A 40 -6.25 12.58 18.03
CA LYS A 40 -6.47 13.66 17.06
C LYS A 40 -6.99 13.20 15.71
N LEU A 41 -6.59 12.02 15.25
CA LEU A 41 -6.83 11.56 13.87
C LEU A 41 -7.95 10.52 13.80
N LEU A 42 -8.09 9.70 14.85
CA LEU A 42 -9.13 8.68 14.94
C LEU A 42 -10.57 9.23 14.71
N PRO A 43 -10.96 10.43 15.19
CA PRO A 43 -12.28 10.98 14.90
C PRO A 43 -12.58 11.10 13.40
N ASN A 44 -11.59 11.47 12.58
CA ASN A 44 -11.80 11.64 11.15
C ASN A 44 -12.12 10.30 10.46
N LEU A 45 -11.41 9.24 10.85
CA LEU A 45 -11.70 7.89 10.38
C LEU A 45 -13.11 7.47 10.78
N LEU A 46 -13.45 7.55 12.07
CA LEU A 46 -14.74 7.08 12.58
C LEU A 46 -15.91 7.87 11.99
N ASN A 47 -15.77 9.18 11.81
CA ASN A 47 -16.76 10.00 11.11
C ASN A 47 -16.94 9.56 9.65
N SER A 48 -15.86 9.21 8.95
CA SER A 48 -15.95 8.71 7.57
C SER A 48 -16.61 7.33 7.49
N LEU A 49 -16.40 6.46 8.49
CA LEU A 49 -17.06 5.16 8.58
C LEU A 49 -18.56 5.29 8.89
N ASN A 50 -18.94 6.27 9.71
CA ASN A 50 -20.35 6.59 9.99
C ASN A 50 -21.08 7.18 8.77
N ALA A 51 -20.34 7.69 7.77
CA ALA A 51 -20.88 8.25 6.54
C ALA A 51 -20.92 7.25 5.37
N LEU A 52 -20.65 5.98 5.62
CA LEU A 52 -20.69 4.93 4.59
C LEU A 52 -22.11 4.73 4.06
N ASP A 53 -22.24 4.61 2.74
CA ASP A 53 -23.47 4.25 2.06
C ASP A 53 -23.63 2.72 2.06
N TYR A 54 -23.88 2.17 3.24
CA TYR A 54 -24.05 0.73 3.48
C TYR A 54 -24.91 0.51 4.73
N PRO A 55 -25.76 -0.54 4.79
CA PRO A 55 -26.61 -0.76 5.96
C PRO A 55 -25.81 -0.91 7.26
N ALA A 56 -26.13 -0.10 8.27
CA ALA A 56 -25.36 0.01 9.51
C ALA A 56 -25.29 -1.31 10.29
N GLU A 57 -26.31 -2.16 10.19
CA GLU A 57 -26.36 -3.47 10.82
C GLU A 57 -25.47 -4.53 10.14
N HIS A 58 -24.91 -4.22 8.97
CA HIS A 58 -24.01 -5.08 8.21
C HIS A 58 -22.53 -4.75 8.41
N PHE A 59 -22.18 -3.83 9.32
CA PHE A 59 -20.79 -3.66 9.72
C PHE A 59 -20.61 -3.26 11.18
N ALA A 60 -19.44 -3.57 11.73
CA ALA A 60 -19.02 -3.11 13.06
C ALA A 60 -17.60 -2.56 13.01
N VAL A 61 -17.31 -1.59 13.87
CA VAL A 61 -15.98 -0.95 13.95
C VAL A 61 -15.32 -1.34 15.27
N HIS A 62 -14.16 -2.01 15.16
CA HIS A 62 -13.34 -2.41 16.29
C HIS A 62 -12.02 -1.65 16.26
N VAL A 63 -11.74 -0.91 17.33
CA VAL A 63 -10.46 -0.22 17.50
C VAL A 63 -9.69 -0.91 18.61
N VAL A 64 -8.42 -1.24 18.35
CA VAL A 64 -7.48 -1.64 19.39
C VAL A 64 -6.59 -0.46 19.75
N ALA A 65 -6.83 0.10 20.95
CA ALA A 65 -5.95 1.10 21.55
C ALA A 65 -4.77 0.38 22.20
N ASP A 66 -3.67 0.25 21.46
CA ASP A 66 -2.50 -0.52 21.85
C ASP A 66 -1.48 0.38 22.55
N ASN A 67 -1.21 0.15 23.83
CA ASN A 67 -0.23 0.87 24.64
C ASN A 67 -0.40 2.41 24.60
N CYS A 68 -1.64 2.90 24.50
CA CYS A 68 -1.93 4.34 24.45
C CYS A 68 -1.69 5.00 25.83
N THR A 69 -1.23 6.24 25.79
CA THR A 69 -1.02 7.11 26.96
C THR A 69 -1.86 8.39 26.88
N ASP A 70 -2.57 8.59 25.77
CA ASP A 70 -3.47 9.72 25.49
C ASP A 70 -4.95 9.29 25.57
N HIS A 71 -5.87 10.15 25.10
CA HIS A 71 -7.31 9.90 25.17
C HIS A 71 -7.86 9.04 24.01
N THR A 72 -7.02 8.31 23.27
CA THR A 72 -7.44 7.51 22.09
C THR A 72 -8.63 6.59 22.39
N ALA A 73 -8.60 5.88 23.53
CA ALA A 73 -9.66 4.94 23.89
C ALA A 73 -10.98 5.64 24.25
N GLU A 74 -10.92 6.81 24.89
CA GLU A 74 -12.10 7.62 25.23
C GLU A 74 -12.75 8.19 23.97
N VAL A 75 -11.93 8.75 23.08
CA VAL A 75 -12.36 9.32 21.81
C VAL A 75 -13.04 8.25 20.95
N GLY A 76 -12.42 7.09 20.79
CA GLY A 76 -13.00 6.02 19.98
C GLY A 76 -14.35 5.53 20.49
N ARG A 77 -14.55 5.43 21.82
CA ARG A 77 -15.85 5.08 22.42
C ARG A 77 -16.91 6.13 22.12
N THR A 78 -16.54 7.41 22.28
CA THR A 78 -17.44 8.54 22.06
C THR A 78 -17.92 8.61 20.61
N CYS A 79 -17.07 8.21 19.67
CA CYS A 79 -17.38 8.15 18.24
C CYS A 79 -18.10 6.85 17.80
N GLY A 80 -18.50 5.98 18.73
CA GLY A 80 -19.33 4.80 18.45
C GLY A 80 -18.58 3.53 18.06
N ALA A 81 -17.25 3.48 18.19
CA ALA A 81 -16.49 2.26 17.94
C ALA A 81 -16.49 1.32 19.16
N THR A 82 -16.43 0.01 18.89
CA THR A 82 -16.15 -0.99 19.94
C THR A 82 -14.66 -0.94 20.27
N LEU A 83 -14.34 -0.40 21.44
CA LEU A 83 -12.96 -0.17 21.88
C LEU A 83 -12.39 -1.35 22.66
N HIS A 84 -11.17 -1.75 22.30
CA HIS A 84 -10.39 -2.77 22.98
C HIS A 84 -9.06 -2.16 23.42
N GLU A 85 -8.83 -2.06 24.72
CA GLU A 85 -7.56 -1.56 25.26
C GLU A 85 -6.59 -2.73 25.44
N ARG A 86 -5.38 -2.57 24.91
CA ARG A 86 -4.31 -3.56 25.03
C ARG A 86 -3.08 -2.89 25.63
N PHE A 87 -2.51 -3.50 26.67
CA PHE A 87 -1.26 -3.06 27.30
C PHE A 87 -0.29 -4.24 27.31
N ASP A 88 0.73 -4.18 26.47
CA ASP A 88 1.72 -5.24 26.29
C ASP A 88 3.05 -4.65 25.84
N GLN A 89 4.05 -4.70 26.72
CA GLN A 89 5.39 -4.16 26.47
C GLN A 89 6.33 -5.16 25.78
N ASN A 90 5.92 -6.43 25.65
CA ASN A 90 6.75 -7.49 25.08
C ASN A 90 6.44 -7.72 23.59
N LEU A 91 5.15 -7.64 23.22
CA LEU A 91 4.68 -7.87 21.86
C LEU A 91 4.21 -6.55 21.24
N LEU A 92 5.18 -5.73 20.82
CA LEU A 92 4.94 -4.41 20.24
C LEU A 92 4.72 -4.47 18.73
N GLY A 93 3.75 -3.71 18.23
CA GLY A 93 3.54 -3.48 16.80
C GLY A 93 2.14 -3.83 16.31
N LYS A 94 1.78 -3.22 15.16
CA LYS A 94 0.46 -3.31 14.54
C LYS A 94 -0.01 -4.77 14.33
N GLY A 95 0.88 -5.65 13.87
CA GLY A 95 0.56 -7.06 13.66
C GLY A 95 0.09 -7.78 14.92
N TYR A 96 0.76 -7.58 16.06
CA TYR A 96 0.36 -8.20 17.34
C TYR A 96 -0.95 -7.63 17.87
N ALA A 97 -1.15 -6.31 17.77
CA ALA A 97 -2.39 -5.67 18.19
C ALA A 97 -3.60 -6.19 17.38
N LEU A 98 -3.45 -6.29 16.05
CA LEU A 98 -4.49 -6.84 15.16
C LEU A 98 -4.78 -8.31 15.43
N GLN A 99 -3.74 -9.13 15.65
CA GLN A 99 -3.91 -10.55 15.98
C GLN A 99 -4.67 -10.73 17.30
N TRP A 100 -4.29 -9.97 18.32
CA TRP A 100 -4.97 -9.97 19.62
C TRP A 100 -6.43 -9.54 19.48
N LEU A 101 -6.71 -8.49 18.70
CA LEU A 101 -8.07 -8.02 18.45
C LEU A 101 -8.92 -9.09 17.75
N LEU A 102 -8.38 -9.69 16.68
CA LEU A 102 -9.06 -10.74 15.91
C LEU A 102 -9.39 -11.95 16.79
N GLN A 103 -8.48 -12.34 17.68
CA GLN A 103 -8.72 -13.42 18.64
C GLN A 103 -9.93 -13.13 19.54
N ARG A 104 -10.03 -11.92 20.10
CA ARG A 104 -11.18 -11.52 20.95
C ARG A 104 -12.50 -11.54 20.19
N ILE A 105 -12.50 -11.09 18.94
CA ILE A 105 -13.70 -11.09 18.08
C ILE A 105 -14.16 -12.53 17.80
N GLU A 106 -13.23 -13.44 17.50
CA GLU A 106 -13.54 -14.86 17.29
C GLU A 106 -13.98 -15.56 18.61
N GLU A 107 -13.39 -15.22 19.77
CA GLU A 107 -13.82 -15.69 21.09
C GLU A 107 -15.25 -15.26 21.43
N ASN A 108 -15.61 -14.02 21.07
CA ASN A 108 -16.96 -13.48 21.20
C ASN A 108 -17.95 -14.07 20.17
N LYS A 109 -17.48 -14.91 19.24
CA LYS A 109 -18.26 -15.53 18.16
C LYS A 109 -19.03 -14.52 17.32
N GLU A 110 -18.45 -13.34 17.11
CA GLU A 110 -19.09 -12.30 16.32
C GLU A 110 -19.22 -12.75 14.84
N PRO A 111 -20.41 -12.60 14.22
CA PRO A 111 -20.62 -12.99 12.83
C PRO A 111 -20.15 -11.91 11.85
N PHE A 112 -19.17 -12.26 11.02
CA PHE A 112 -18.70 -11.46 9.89
C PHE A 112 -18.31 -12.37 8.72
N ASP A 113 -18.33 -11.81 7.52
CA ASP A 113 -17.90 -12.46 6.28
C ASP A 113 -16.51 -11.99 5.85
N ALA A 114 -16.16 -10.73 6.13
CA ALA A 114 -14.84 -10.18 5.86
C ALA A 114 -14.37 -9.17 6.91
N ALA A 115 -13.06 -9.11 7.10
CA ALA A 115 -12.39 -8.14 7.95
C ALA A 115 -11.65 -7.10 7.10
N ILE A 116 -11.71 -5.84 7.51
CA ILE A 116 -11.09 -4.70 6.84
C ILE A 116 -10.07 -4.08 7.79
N ILE A 117 -8.84 -3.87 7.34
CA ILE A 117 -7.82 -3.19 8.13
C ILE A 117 -7.62 -1.78 7.61
N LEU A 118 -7.76 -0.80 8.52
CA LEU A 118 -7.55 0.61 8.28
C LEU A 118 -6.61 1.20 9.32
N ASP A 119 -5.75 2.12 8.92
CA ASP A 119 -4.97 2.92 9.85
C ASP A 119 -5.82 4.02 10.47
N ALA A 120 -5.57 4.36 11.74
CA ALA A 120 -6.35 5.35 12.49
C ALA A 120 -6.27 6.79 11.92
N ASP A 121 -5.32 7.07 11.03
CA ASP A 121 -5.10 8.34 10.35
C ASP A 121 -5.72 8.42 8.94
N SER A 122 -6.68 7.54 8.68
CA SER A 122 -7.30 7.39 7.36
C SER A 122 -8.69 8.00 7.28
N VAL A 123 -9.11 8.30 6.05
CA VAL A 123 -10.49 8.64 5.66
C VAL A 123 -10.86 7.73 4.50
N VAL A 124 -12.08 7.19 4.49
CA VAL A 124 -12.54 6.28 3.42
C VAL A 124 -13.62 6.92 2.55
N SER A 125 -13.74 6.46 1.31
CA SER A 125 -14.81 6.88 0.40
C SER A 125 -16.18 6.34 0.88
N THR A 126 -17.25 7.11 0.69
CA THR A 126 -18.60 6.73 1.17
C THR A 126 -19.10 5.42 0.55
N ASN A 127 -18.68 5.12 -0.68
CA ASN A 127 -19.00 3.88 -1.40
C ASN A 127 -18.12 2.68 -1.02
N PHE A 128 -17.20 2.80 -0.05
CA PHE A 128 -16.16 1.81 0.21
C PHE A 128 -16.72 0.39 0.39
N LEU A 129 -17.69 0.21 1.29
CA LEU A 129 -18.27 -1.12 1.56
C LEU A 129 -19.07 -1.66 0.38
N SER A 130 -19.80 -0.83 -0.35
CA SER A 130 -20.56 -1.25 -1.54
C SER A 130 -19.63 -1.80 -2.63
N VAL A 131 -18.47 -1.17 -2.82
CA VAL A 131 -17.42 -1.68 -3.72
C VAL A 131 -16.86 -3.01 -3.20
N MET A 132 -16.50 -3.11 -1.92
CA MET A 132 -15.97 -4.36 -1.34
C MET A 132 -16.98 -5.51 -1.39
N ASN A 133 -18.26 -5.22 -1.15
CA ASN A 133 -19.36 -6.18 -1.23
C ASN A 133 -19.46 -6.80 -2.62
N ARG A 134 -19.31 -5.98 -3.67
CA ARG A 134 -19.26 -6.45 -5.06
C ARG A 134 -18.06 -7.36 -5.33
N HIS A 135 -16.87 -6.98 -4.87
CA HIS A 135 -15.68 -7.81 -5.04
C HIS A 135 -15.83 -9.17 -4.32
N LEU A 136 -16.35 -9.18 -3.08
CA LEU A 136 -16.63 -10.43 -2.37
C LEU A 136 -17.70 -11.29 -3.07
N ALA A 137 -18.77 -10.67 -3.57
CA ALA A 137 -19.82 -11.37 -4.33
C ALA A 137 -19.27 -11.99 -5.63
N ASN A 138 -18.22 -11.41 -6.21
CA ASN A 138 -17.46 -11.97 -7.33
C ASN A 138 -16.53 -13.13 -6.95
N GLY A 139 -16.51 -13.55 -5.68
CA GLY A 139 -15.66 -14.61 -5.18
C GLY A 139 -14.22 -14.18 -4.88
N GLU A 140 -13.93 -12.87 -4.89
CA GLU A 140 -12.63 -12.36 -4.47
C GLU A 140 -12.50 -12.50 -2.95
N ARG A 141 -11.31 -12.89 -2.47
CA ARG A 141 -11.09 -13.25 -1.06
C ARG A 141 -10.11 -12.35 -0.34
N VAL A 142 -9.23 -11.69 -1.09
CA VAL A 142 -8.27 -10.70 -0.58
C VAL A 142 -8.26 -9.51 -1.53
N ILE A 143 -8.67 -8.36 -1.03
CA ILE A 143 -8.89 -7.15 -1.84
C ILE A 143 -8.07 -6.01 -1.25
N GLN A 144 -7.36 -5.29 -2.11
CA GLN A 144 -6.66 -4.06 -1.75
C GLN A 144 -7.44 -2.86 -2.31
N ALA A 145 -7.89 -1.97 -1.43
CA ALA A 145 -8.47 -0.68 -1.83
C ALA A 145 -7.40 0.26 -2.39
N TYR A 146 -7.83 1.32 -3.09
CA TYR A 146 -6.91 2.36 -3.52
C TYR A 146 -6.45 3.22 -2.35
N TYR A 147 -5.26 2.89 -1.83
CA TYR A 147 -4.60 3.65 -0.78
C TYR A 147 -3.82 4.83 -1.37
N THR A 148 -4.24 6.05 -1.05
CA THR A 148 -3.67 7.30 -1.56
C THR A 148 -3.48 8.37 -0.49
N VAL A 149 -2.98 9.53 -0.89
CA VAL A 149 -2.61 10.64 0.01
C VAL A 149 -3.79 11.59 0.18
N LEU A 150 -4.10 11.94 1.42
CA LEU A 150 -5.02 13.03 1.76
C LEU A 150 -4.34 14.38 1.48
N HIS A 151 -5.00 15.27 0.73
CA HIS A 151 -4.50 16.59 0.33
C HIS A 151 -3.11 16.58 -0.34
N PRO A 152 -2.93 15.91 -1.50
CA PRO A 152 -1.65 15.85 -2.19
C PRO A 152 -1.08 17.22 -2.59
N GLU A 153 -1.94 18.23 -2.74
CA GLU A 153 -1.62 19.63 -3.07
C GLU A 153 -0.99 20.43 -1.93
N ARG A 154 -1.00 19.91 -0.69
CA ARG A 154 -0.58 20.64 0.52
C ARG A 154 0.88 21.11 0.48
N SER A 155 1.76 20.34 -0.14
CA SER A 155 3.17 20.71 -0.32
C SER A 155 3.77 20.00 -1.53
N TRP A 156 4.84 20.53 -2.10
CA TRP A 156 5.57 19.87 -3.19
C TRP A 156 6.09 18.48 -2.80
N ASN A 157 6.50 18.28 -1.54
CA ASN A 157 6.95 16.99 -1.02
C ASN A 157 5.79 15.99 -0.94
N THR A 158 4.64 16.42 -0.41
CA THR A 158 3.41 15.62 -0.38
C THR A 158 2.97 15.24 -1.80
N SER A 159 3.01 16.18 -2.74
CA SER A 159 2.70 15.93 -4.15
C SER A 159 3.63 14.89 -4.78
N LEU A 160 4.95 15.00 -4.59
CA LEU A 160 5.91 14.02 -5.15
C LEU A 160 5.76 12.62 -4.53
N ARG A 161 5.36 12.53 -3.26
CA ARG A 161 4.98 11.25 -2.64
C ARG A 161 3.73 10.68 -3.29
N TYR A 162 2.72 11.52 -3.50
CA TYR A 162 1.51 11.12 -4.21
C TYR A 162 1.81 10.63 -5.63
N VAL A 163 2.75 11.26 -6.36
CA VAL A 163 3.21 10.77 -7.69
C VAL A 163 3.77 9.34 -7.57
N ALA A 164 4.67 9.11 -6.61
CA ALA A 164 5.27 7.80 -6.40
C ALA A 164 4.25 6.74 -5.97
N LEU A 165 3.33 7.09 -5.05
CA LEU A 165 2.28 6.20 -4.58
C LEU A 165 1.25 5.91 -5.67
N THR A 166 0.87 6.88 -6.50
CA THR A 166 -0.06 6.67 -7.62
C THR A 166 0.49 5.64 -8.60
N ALA A 167 1.78 5.71 -8.91
CA ALA A 167 2.45 4.68 -9.70
C ALA A 167 2.38 3.27 -9.05
N LEU A 168 2.55 3.17 -7.73
CA LEU A 168 2.66 1.90 -6.98
C LEU A 168 1.31 1.31 -6.52
N HIS A 169 0.33 2.16 -6.24
CA HIS A 169 -0.95 1.85 -5.60
C HIS A 169 -2.14 2.00 -6.56
N TYR A 170 -1.95 2.62 -7.75
CA TYR A 170 -2.99 2.72 -8.77
C TYR A 170 -2.57 2.06 -10.08
N LEU A 171 -1.58 2.63 -10.78
CA LEU A 171 -1.21 2.19 -12.14
C LEU A 171 -0.77 0.71 -12.17
N ARG A 172 0.17 0.33 -11.30
CA ARG A 172 0.66 -1.05 -11.26
C ARG A 172 -0.44 -2.04 -10.82
N PRO A 173 -1.18 -1.82 -9.72
CA PRO A 173 -2.31 -2.69 -9.36
C PRO A 173 -3.34 -2.85 -10.47
N LEU A 174 -3.74 -1.76 -11.13
CA LEU A 174 -4.69 -1.79 -12.24
C LEU A 174 -4.21 -2.69 -13.39
N ALA A 175 -2.95 -2.49 -13.84
CA ALA A 175 -2.35 -3.32 -14.88
C ALA A 175 -2.21 -4.79 -14.47
N ARG A 176 -1.69 -5.03 -13.26
CA ARG A 176 -1.40 -6.39 -12.77
C ARG A 176 -2.69 -7.18 -12.54
N MET A 177 -3.75 -6.56 -12.03
CA MET A 177 -5.05 -7.21 -11.90
C MET A 177 -5.60 -7.63 -13.27
N ALA A 178 -5.49 -6.74 -14.27
CA ALA A 178 -5.94 -7.04 -15.64
C ALA A 178 -5.18 -8.20 -16.29
N LEU A 179 -3.91 -8.42 -15.92
CA LEU A 179 -3.10 -9.54 -16.37
C LEU A 179 -3.34 -10.84 -15.58
N GLY A 180 -4.24 -10.83 -14.59
CA GLY A 180 -4.46 -11.98 -13.71
C GLY A 180 -3.34 -12.17 -12.66
N CYS A 181 -2.53 -11.16 -12.41
CA CYS A 181 -1.51 -11.17 -11.37
C CYS A 181 -2.09 -10.73 -10.00
N SER A 182 -1.27 -10.77 -8.95
CA SER A 182 -1.63 -10.38 -7.58
C SER A 182 -1.08 -8.99 -7.25
N VAL A 183 -1.91 -8.03 -6.85
CA VAL A 183 -1.55 -6.59 -6.86
C VAL A 183 -0.70 -6.10 -5.68
N GLY A 184 -0.59 -6.91 -4.63
CA GLY A 184 0.13 -6.55 -3.41
C GLY A 184 -0.73 -5.86 -2.38
N LEU A 185 -0.46 -6.16 -1.11
CA LEU A 185 -1.00 -5.44 0.04
C LEU A 185 -0.17 -4.18 0.31
N LYS A 186 -0.83 -3.12 0.79
CA LYS A 186 -0.21 -1.79 1.01
C LYS A 186 -0.32 -1.30 2.47
N GLY A 187 -0.64 -2.21 3.39
CA GLY A 187 -0.73 -1.94 4.83
C GLY A 187 -2.01 -1.24 5.29
N ASN A 188 -2.76 -0.63 4.38
CA ASN A 188 -3.99 0.10 4.69
C ASN A 188 -5.06 -0.17 3.61
N GLY A 189 -6.34 -0.16 3.99
CA GLY A 189 -7.44 -0.47 3.07
C GLY A 189 -7.43 -1.92 2.58
N MET A 190 -7.04 -2.85 3.45
CA MET A 190 -6.92 -4.27 3.10
C MET A 190 -8.14 -5.04 3.57
N VAL A 191 -8.76 -5.84 2.69
CA VAL A 191 -9.96 -6.63 3.00
C VAL A 191 -9.66 -8.10 2.84
N PHE A 192 -10.09 -8.89 3.82
CA PHE A 192 -9.86 -10.33 3.85
C PHE A 192 -11.15 -11.06 4.19
N HIS A 193 -11.54 -11.99 3.32
CA HIS A 193 -12.60 -12.94 3.62
C HIS A 193 -12.25 -13.72 4.90
N ARG A 194 -13.24 -14.03 5.74
CA ARG A 194 -13.04 -14.65 7.05
C ARG A 194 -12.20 -15.92 7.02
N THR A 195 -12.34 -16.73 5.97
CA THR A 195 -11.52 -17.94 5.81
C THR A 195 -10.03 -17.63 5.64
N ILE A 196 -9.67 -16.51 5.01
CA ILE A 196 -8.28 -16.09 4.85
C ILE A 196 -7.70 -15.73 6.22
N MET A 197 -8.45 -14.96 7.01
CA MET A 197 -8.07 -14.58 8.38
C MET A 197 -7.83 -15.78 9.29
N ARG A 198 -8.64 -16.83 9.16
CA ARG A 198 -8.49 -18.06 9.97
C ARG A 198 -7.33 -18.94 9.53
N ASN A 199 -7.04 -19.00 8.23
CA ASN A 199 -6.08 -19.95 7.67
C ASN A 199 -4.66 -19.38 7.55
N HIS A 200 -4.50 -18.05 7.63
CA HIS A 200 -3.22 -17.37 7.44
C HIS A 200 -2.91 -16.46 8.61
N ALA A 201 -1.94 -16.88 9.43
CA ALA A 201 -1.49 -16.11 10.59
C ALA A 201 -0.87 -14.77 10.18
N TRP A 202 -1.18 -13.73 10.96
CA TRP A 202 -0.63 -12.39 10.83
C TRP A 202 0.84 -12.36 11.27
N SER A 203 1.70 -11.70 10.50
CA SER A 203 3.10 -11.50 10.88
C SER A 203 3.26 -10.20 11.68
N ALA A 204 4.17 -10.21 12.67
CA ALA A 204 4.59 -9.01 13.39
C ALA A 204 5.81 -8.31 12.74
N SER A 205 5.98 -8.49 11.43
CA SER A 205 7.08 -7.91 10.67
C SER A 205 6.97 -6.38 10.60
N VAL A 206 8.09 -5.72 10.32
CA VAL A 206 8.13 -4.26 10.09
C VAL A 206 7.51 -3.87 8.73
N THR A 207 7.45 -4.83 7.81
CA THR A 207 6.71 -4.77 6.54
C THR A 207 5.70 -5.89 6.53
N GLU A 208 4.80 -5.90 7.52
CA GLU A 208 3.84 -6.98 7.72
C GLU A 208 2.95 -7.20 6.50
N ASP A 209 2.66 -6.14 5.74
CA ASP A 209 1.84 -6.15 4.53
C ASP A 209 2.53 -6.87 3.36
N ILE A 210 3.80 -6.53 3.09
CA ILE A 210 4.60 -7.18 2.05
C ILE A 210 4.82 -8.65 2.40
N GLU A 211 5.18 -8.95 3.65
CA GLU A 211 5.42 -10.32 4.10
C GLU A 211 4.13 -11.15 4.00
N TYR A 212 3.00 -10.59 4.44
CA TYR A 212 1.70 -11.27 4.35
C TYR A 212 1.25 -11.45 2.89
N HIS A 213 1.49 -10.47 2.01
CA HIS A 213 1.23 -10.63 0.58
C HIS A 213 2.03 -11.79 -0.03
N MET A 214 3.31 -11.91 0.31
CA MET A 214 4.16 -12.98 -0.18
C MET A 214 3.71 -14.35 0.35
N SER A 215 3.31 -14.43 1.62
CA SER A 215 2.80 -15.68 2.19
C SER A 215 1.49 -16.12 1.54
N LEU A 216 0.58 -15.17 1.24
CA LEU A 216 -0.66 -15.42 0.51
C LEU A 216 -0.40 -15.95 -0.90
N ILE A 217 0.49 -15.31 -1.68
CA ILE A 217 0.85 -15.80 -3.01
C ILE A 217 1.40 -17.23 -2.95
N LEU A 218 2.31 -17.50 -2.01
CA LEU A 218 2.89 -18.84 -1.83
C LEU A 218 1.83 -19.87 -1.39
N ALA A 219 0.79 -19.43 -0.68
CA ALA A 219 -0.34 -20.27 -0.29
C ALA A 219 -1.40 -20.47 -1.39
N GLY A 220 -1.24 -19.78 -2.52
CA GLY A 220 -2.14 -19.85 -3.67
C GLY A 220 -3.24 -18.81 -3.71
N GLU A 221 -3.17 -17.80 -2.84
CA GLU A 221 -4.16 -16.72 -2.76
C GLU A 221 -3.67 -15.50 -3.53
N ARG A 222 -4.57 -14.88 -4.31
CA ARG A 222 -4.30 -13.64 -5.03
C ARG A 222 -4.93 -12.47 -4.32
N VAL A 223 -4.25 -11.32 -4.40
CA VAL A 223 -4.79 -10.02 -3.99
C VAL A 223 -5.30 -9.30 -5.23
N THR A 224 -6.56 -8.86 -5.19
CA THR A 224 -7.21 -8.05 -6.22
C THR A 224 -7.21 -6.57 -5.85
N PHE A 225 -7.61 -5.70 -6.78
CA PHE A 225 -7.57 -4.26 -6.61
C PHE A 225 -8.96 -3.65 -6.79
N ALA A 226 -9.44 -2.97 -5.75
CA ALA A 226 -10.68 -2.21 -5.76
C ALA A 226 -10.36 -0.72 -5.94
N ARG A 227 -10.26 -0.27 -7.18
CA ARG A 227 -9.83 1.11 -7.51
C ARG A 227 -10.86 2.18 -7.14
N GLU A 228 -12.14 1.79 -7.08
CA GLU A 228 -13.28 2.67 -6.80
C GLU A 228 -13.48 2.93 -5.30
N ALA A 229 -12.88 2.10 -4.44
CA ALA A 229 -12.86 2.27 -3.00
C ALA A 229 -11.56 2.92 -2.60
N VAL A 230 -11.63 4.15 -2.08
CA VAL A 230 -10.45 4.96 -1.81
C VAL A 230 -10.23 5.08 -0.31
N VAL A 231 -8.97 4.96 0.10
CA VAL A 231 -8.50 5.25 1.46
C VAL A 231 -7.48 6.36 1.36
N TRP A 232 -7.78 7.51 1.92
CA TRP A 232 -6.85 8.64 2.01
C TRP A 232 -6.19 8.63 3.38
N ALA A 233 -4.86 8.66 3.44
CA ALA A 233 -4.14 8.87 4.70
C ALA A 233 -3.31 10.15 4.68
N GLU A 234 -3.09 10.71 5.85
CA GLU A 234 -2.18 11.84 6.01
C GLU A 234 -0.73 11.46 5.72
N MET A 235 0.01 12.39 5.11
CA MET A 235 1.45 12.25 4.90
C MET A 235 2.20 13.35 5.67
N PRO A 236 3.39 13.06 6.22
CA PRO A 236 4.22 14.08 6.84
C PRO A 236 4.54 15.19 5.81
N ALA A 237 4.31 16.44 6.20
CA ALA A 237 4.54 17.58 5.31
C ALA A 237 6.05 17.80 5.07
N GLU A 238 6.87 17.50 6.07
CA GLU A 238 8.32 17.72 6.05
C GLU A 238 9.12 16.45 5.70
N LEU A 239 10.23 16.65 4.98
CA LEU A 239 11.16 15.56 4.64
C LEU A 239 11.85 14.97 5.87
N LYS A 240 12.07 15.79 6.91
CA LYS A 240 12.73 15.37 8.15
C LYS A 240 11.90 14.32 8.88
N ASP A 241 10.60 14.55 9.03
CA ASP A 241 9.68 13.64 9.72
C ASP A 241 9.48 12.34 8.95
N ALA A 242 9.53 12.43 7.63
CA ALA A 242 9.38 11.26 6.78
C ALA A 242 10.67 10.44 6.61
N ARG A 243 11.82 10.90 7.12
CA ARG A 243 13.11 10.20 6.96
C ARG A 243 13.08 8.82 7.61
N THR A 244 12.65 8.75 8.88
CA THR A 244 12.60 7.50 9.64
C THR A 244 11.66 6.48 9.00
N GLN A 245 10.50 6.94 8.50
CA GLN A 245 9.55 6.12 7.77
C GLN A 245 10.15 5.55 6.48
N ASN A 246 10.84 6.40 5.69
CA ASN A 246 11.46 5.97 4.45
C ASN A 246 12.57 4.95 4.69
N ILE A 247 13.49 5.19 5.64
CA ILE A 247 14.57 4.22 5.94
C ILE A 247 13.97 2.84 6.26
N ARG A 248 12.93 2.82 7.11
CA ARG A 248 12.23 1.59 7.50
C ARG A 248 11.64 0.85 6.29
N TRP A 249 10.93 1.55 5.42
CA TRP A 249 10.31 0.94 4.23
C TRP A 249 11.33 0.38 3.25
N GLU A 250 12.42 1.11 3.00
CA GLU A 250 13.41 0.70 2.01
C GLU A 250 14.26 -0.48 2.51
N GLN A 251 14.61 -0.49 3.80
CA GLN A 251 15.28 -1.64 4.43
C GLN A 251 14.38 -2.88 4.40
N GLY A 252 13.12 -2.75 4.84
CA GLY A 252 12.17 -3.86 4.82
C GLY A 252 11.93 -4.42 3.42
N ARG A 253 11.82 -3.55 2.40
CA ARG A 253 11.68 -3.98 1.00
C ARG A 253 12.87 -4.83 0.53
N LEU A 254 14.10 -4.45 0.86
CA LEU A 254 15.30 -5.21 0.49
C LEU A 254 15.35 -6.57 1.17
N ASP A 255 14.98 -6.65 2.45
CA ASP A 255 14.95 -7.91 3.19
C ASP A 255 13.87 -8.84 2.66
N MET A 256 12.68 -8.31 2.34
CA MET A 256 11.61 -9.06 1.68
C MET A 256 12.04 -9.59 0.31
N ALA A 257 12.67 -8.76 -0.52
CA ALA A 257 13.17 -9.18 -1.82
C ALA A 257 14.17 -10.34 -1.70
N LYS A 258 15.16 -10.24 -0.80
CA LYS A 258 16.14 -11.31 -0.54
C LYS A 258 15.49 -12.62 -0.09
N ARG A 259 14.49 -12.54 0.80
CA ARG A 259 13.82 -13.72 1.37
C ARG A 259 12.86 -14.39 0.38
N TYR A 260 12.07 -13.61 -0.35
CA TYR A 260 10.92 -14.13 -1.10
C TYR A 260 11.15 -14.25 -2.62
N VAL A 261 11.98 -13.42 -3.25
CA VAL A 261 12.24 -13.52 -4.71
C VAL A 261 12.77 -14.91 -5.11
N PRO A 262 13.79 -15.50 -4.44
CA PRO A 262 14.25 -16.84 -4.79
C PRO A 262 13.18 -17.92 -4.61
N ARG A 263 12.32 -17.78 -3.59
CA ARG A 263 11.22 -18.71 -3.32
C ARG A 263 10.13 -18.65 -4.40
N LEU A 264 9.76 -17.45 -4.83
CA LEU A 264 8.80 -17.23 -5.90
C LEU A 264 9.31 -17.79 -7.23
N LEU A 265 10.57 -17.52 -7.58
CA LEU A 265 11.19 -18.07 -8.79
C LEU A 265 11.30 -19.59 -8.74
N LYS A 266 11.64 -20.17 -7.59
CA LYS A 266 11.62 -21.62 -7.39
C LYS A 266 10.21 -22.19 -7.60
N MET A 267 9.18 -21.56 -7.04
CA MET A 267 7.79 -22.00 -7.20
C MET A 267 7.34 -21.94 -8.67
N ALA A 268 7.72 -20.88 -9.38
CA ALA A 268 7.46 -20.74 -10.81
C ALA A 268 8.12 -21.84 -11.65
N TRP A 269 9.34 -22.27 -11.27
CA TRP A 269 10.12 -23.26 -12.00
C TRP A 269 9.74 -24.71 -11.70
N THR A 270 9.54 -25.06 -10.43
CA THR A 270 9.40 -26.47 -10.02
C THR A 270 8.01 -27.04 -10.24
N HIS A 271 6.99 -26.19 -10.45
CA HIS A 271 5.58 -26.59 -10.57
C HIS A 271 5.13 -27.58 -9.47
N GLN A 272 5.70 -27.50 -8.27
CA GLN A 272 5.28 -28.32 -7.14
C GLN A 272 3.96 -27.75 -6.57
N GLN A 273 2.85 -28.33 -7.01
CA GLN A 273 1.46 -27.99 -6.64
C GLN A 273 1.10 -26.48 -6.74
N PRO A 274 1.28 -25.85 -7.91
CA PRO A 274 0.97 -24.43 -8.07
C PRO A 274 -0.54 -24.24 -8.09
N LYS A 275 -1.10 -23.71 -7.00
CA LYS A 275 -2.48 -23.22 -6.96
C LYS A 275 -2.69 -21.99 -7.86
N LEU A 276 -1.61 -21.34 -8.28
CA LEU A 276 -1.60 -20.18 -9.18
C LEU A 276 -0.72 -20.44 -10.41
N PRO A 277 -1.00 -19.84 -11.57
CA PRO A 277 -0.13 -19.96 -12.74
C PRO A 277 1.31 -19.45 -12.49
N ALA A 278 2.30 -20.07 -13.14
CA ALA A 278 3.73 -19.73 -12.98
C ALA A 278 4.04 -18.24 -13.19
N PHE A 279 3.36 -17.59 -14.15
CA PHE A 279 3.57 -16.17 -14.45
C PHE A 279 3.21 -15.25 -13.28
N VAL A 280 2.29 -15.65 -12.39
CA VAL A 280 1.90 -14.85 -11.21
C VAL A 280 3.07 -14.77 -10.22
N TYR A 281 3.81 -15.86 -10.04
CA TYR A 281 5.00 -15.89 -9.19
C TYR A 281 6.16 -15.09 -9.80
N ILE A 282 6.34 -15.16 -11.13
CA ILE A 282 7.35 -14.37 -11.85
C ILE A 282 7.05 -12.88 -11.76
N ASP A 283 5.79 -12.48 -12.00
CA ASP A 283 5.33 -11.09 -11.84
C ASP A 283 5.59 -10.57 -10.43
N ALA A 284 5.24 -11.35 -9.40
CA ALA A 284 5.50 -10.97 -8.01
C ALA A 284 7.00 -10.82 -7.71
N ALA A 285 7.84 -11.68 -8.28
CA ALA A 285 9.30 -11.58 -8.16
C ALA A 285 9.83 -10.31 -8.84
N ILE A 286 9.39 -10.03 -10.07
CA ILE A 286 9.77 -8.82 -10.81
C ILE A 286 9.38 -7.56 -10.02
N GLU A 287 8.17 -7.50 -9.46
CA GLU A 287 7.68 -6.35 -8.69
C GLU A 287 8.61 -6.01 -7.50
N HIS A 288 9.12 -7.04 -6.82
CA HIS A 288 10.03 -6.88 -5.68
C HIS A 288 11.46 -6.56 -6.11
N MET A 289 11.87 -6.96 -7.32
CA MET A 289 13.17 -6.64 -7.90
C MET A 289 13.24 -5.22 -8.48
N ILE A 290 12.10 -4.58 -8.77
CA ILE A 290 12.11 -3.20 -9.25
C ILE A 290 12.74 -2.30 -8.18
N PRO A 291 13.86 -1.63 -8.47
CA PRO A 291 14.47 -0.74 -7.51
C PRO A 291 13.61 0.52 -7.34
N PRO A 292 13.79 1.22 -6.21
CA PRO A 292 13.22 2.55 -5.96
C PRO A 292 13.44 3.49 -7.15
N PHE A 293 12.41 4.23 -7.56
CA PHE A 293 12.45 5.06 -8.76
C PHE A 293 13.53 6.14 -8.73
N SER A 294 13.90 6.65 -7.55
CA SER A 294 15.03 7.58 -7.41
C SER A 294 16.36 6.95 -7.85
N ILE A 295 16.56 5.65 -7.59
CA ILE A 295 17.74 4.91 -8.06
C ILE A 295 17.68 4.71 -9.58
N VAL A 296 16.50 4.36 -10.12
CA VAL A 296 16.30 4.23 -11.57
C VAL A 296 16.61 5.54 -12.30
N ALA A 297 16.11 6.66 -11.78
CA ALA A 297 16.35 7.99 -12.32
C ALA A 297 17.84 8.37 -12.24
N GLY A 298 18.49 8.13 -11.09
CA GLY A 298 19.92 8.37 -10.91
C GLY A 298 20.81 7.56 -11.86
N LEU A 299 20.52 6.27 -12.03
CA LEU A 299 21.23 5.40 -12.98
C LEU A 299 20.99 5.82 -14.43
N SER A 300 19.78 6.27 -14.77
CA SER A 300 19.47 6.78 -16.11
C SER A 300 20.23 8.08 -16.41
N LEU A 301 20.38 8.96 -15.41
CA LEU A 301 21.19 10.18 -15.53
C LEU A 301 22.66 9.85 -15.73
N LEU A 302 23.22 8.95 -14.91
CA LEU A 302 24.61 8.52 -15.03
C LEU A 302 24.88 7.91 -16.41
N TYR A 303 23.99 7.04 -16.89
CA TYR A 303 24.07 6.45 -18.22
C TYR A 303 24.08 7.52 -19.32
N LEU A 304 23.18 8.51 -19.25
CA LEU A 304 23.12 9.59 -20.25
C LEU A 304 24.40 10.45 -20.24
N LEU A 305 24.94 10.78 -19.05
CA LEU A 305 26.19 11.53 -18.94
C LEU A 305 27.38 10.76 -19.52
N MET A 306 27.46 9.45 -19.27
CA MET A 306 28.49 8.58 -19.86
C MET A 306 28.34 8.50 -21.38
N ALA A 307 27.11 8.38 -21.89
CA ALA A 307 26.84 8.34 -23.32
C ALA A 307 27.25 9.65 -24.03
N LEU A 308 26.99 10.80 -23.40
CA LEU A 308 27.43 12.12 -23.87
C LEU A 308 28.96 12.24 -23.86
N PHE A 309 29.61 11.80 -22.79
CA PHE A 309 31.08 11.79 -22.70
C PHE A 309 31.73 10.92 -23.79
N MET A 310 31.15 9.76 -24.07
CA MET A 310 31.59 8.87 -25.15
C MET A 310 31.18 9.33 -26.55
N GLN A 311 30.38 10.40 -26.67
CA GLN A 311 29.84 10.93 -27.93
C GLN A 311 29.12 9.89 -28.80
N SER A 312 28.51 8.88 -28.18
CA SER A 312 27.80 7.81 -28.90
C SER A 312 26.35 8.20 -29.12
N ALA A 313 25.98 8.51 -30.36
CA ALA A 313 24.62 8.94 -30.71
C ALA A 313 23.54 7.91 -30.32
N SER A 314 23.80 6.61 -30.50
CA SER A 314 22.87 5.54 -30.12
C SER A 314 22.69 5.45 -28.60
N ALA A 315 23.78 5.55 -27.83
CA ALA A 315 23.71 5.54 -26.37
C ALA A 315 23.01 6.79 -25.82
N ILE A 316 23.23 7.96 -26.43
CA ILE A 316 22.53 9.20 -26.09
C ILE A 316 21.03 9.02 -26.36
N GLY A 317 20.67 8.49 -27.53
CA GLY A 317 19.28 8.19 -27.89
C GLY A 317 18.60 7.25 -26.88
N LEU A 318 19.29 6.18 -26.46
CA LEU A 318 18.77 5.29 -25.42
C LEU A 318 18.61 5.99 -24.07
N GLY A 319 19.58 6.83 -23.68
CA GLY A 319 19.53 7.60 -22.44
C GLY A 319 18.33 8.55 -22.40
N ILE A 320 18.09 9.28 -23.49
CA ILE A 320 16.90 10.14 -23.66
C ILE A 320 15.63 9.29 -23.61
N GLY A 321 15.60 8.15 -24.31
CA GLY A 321 14.46 7.23 -24.31
C GLY A 321 14.10 6.71 -22.91
N LEU A 322 15.08 6.46 -22.05
CA LEU A 322 14.85 6.06 -20.65
C LEU A 322 14.17 7.18 -19.83
N PHE A 323 14.51 8.44 -20.07
CA PHE A 323 13.83 9.58 -19.41
C PHE A 323 12.43 9.79 -19.95
N VAL A 324 12.25 9.75 -21.28
CA VAL A 324 10.93 9.85 -21.92
C VAL A 324 10.01 8.73 -21.40
N GLY A 325 10.51 7.50 -21.28
CA GLY A 325 9.77 6.38 -20.72
C GLY A 325 9.37 6.59 -19.25
N GLN A 326 10.24 7.17 -18.42
CA GLN A 326 9.91 7.50 -17.03
C GLN A 326 8.85 8.61 -16.94
N ILE A 327 8.97 9.66 -17.76
CA ILE A 327 7.97 10.75 -17.83
C ILE A 327 6.62 10.18 -18.27
N ALA A 328 6.60 9.36 -19.32
CA ALA A 328 5.38 8.71 -19.81
C ALA A 328 4.76 7.80 -18.74
N TYR A 329 5.57 7.03 -18.02
CA TYR A 329 5.12 6.15 -16.94
C TYR A 329 4.42 6.91 -15.80
N PHE A 330 5.05 7.97 -15.27
CA PHE A 330 4.45 8.77 -14.20
C PHE A 330 3.30 9.63 -14.70
N GLY A 331 3.45 10.24 -15.89
CA GLY A 331 2.40 11.04 -16.52
C GLY A 331 1.13 10.23 -16.75
N ALA A 332 1.24 9.01 -17.28
CA ALA A 332 0.10 8.11 -17.42
C ALA A 332 -0.52 7.76 -16.07
N GLY A 333 0.28 7.49 -15.04
CA GLY A 333 -0.23 7.23 -13.69
C GLY A 333 -1.08 8.38 -13.14
N LEU A 334 -0.61 9.61 -13.31
CA LEU A 334 -1.33 10.81 -12.87
C LEU A 334 -2.60 11.09 -13.69
N LEU A 335 -2.55 10.84 -15.01
CA LEU A 335 -3.73 10.98 -15.87
C LEU A 335 -4.80 9.93 -15.51
N LEU A 336 -4.40 8.69 -15.27
CA LEU A 336 -5.31 7.61 -14.91
C LEU A 336 -5.92 7.79 -13.51
N ALA A 337 -5.23 8.48 -12.61
CA ALA A 337 -5.73 8.76 -11.26
C ALA A 337 -6.45 10.11 -11.14
N ASP A 338 -6.74 10.78 -12.27
CA ASP A 338 -7.37 12.11 -12.33
C ASP A 338 -6.72 13.13 -11.36
N SER A 339 -5.39 13.11 -11.31
CA SER A 339 -4.62 13.87 -10.32
C SER A 339 -4.78 15.39 -10.47
N PRO A 340 -4.71 16.17 -9.38
CA PRO A 340 -4.86 17.62 -9.44
C PRO A 340 -3.66 18.28 -10.13
N ARG A 341 -3.88 19.43 -10.80
CA ARG A 341 -2.87 20.17 -11.57
C ARG A 341 -1.61 20.51 -10.76
N GLN A 342 -1.77 20.79 -9.47
CA GLN A 342 -0.70 21.13 -8.54
C GLN A 342 0.35 20.01 -8.45
N VAL A 343 -0.08 18.74 -8.56
CA VAL A 343 0.82 17.59 -8.53
C VAL A 343 1.73 17.55 -9.76
N TYR A 344 1.20 17.91 -10.94
CA TYR A 344 2.01 18.00 -12.16
C TYR A 344 3.07 19.10 -12.07
N ILE A 345 2.71 20.25 -11.47
CA ILE A 345 3.67 21.35 -11.24
C ILE A 345 4.77 20.89 -10.27
N ALA A 346 4.43 20.09 -9.25
CA ALA A 346 5.40 19.57 -8.30
C ALA A 346 6.49 18.69 -8.93
N LEU A 347 6.26 18.11 -10.13
CA LEU A 347 7.28 17.36 -10.87
C LEU A 347 8.52 18.19 -11.20
N LEU A 348 8.42 19.52 -11.25
CA LEU A 348 9.59 20.41 -11.39
C LEU A 348 10.58 20.27 -10.22
N TYR A 349 10.10 19.85 -9.04
CA TYR A 349 10.93 19.58 -7.87
C TYR A 349 11.43 18.12 -7.80
N ALA A 350 11.08 17.28 -8.78
CA ALA A 350 11.52 15.88 -8.80
C ALA A 350 13.05 15.70 -8.75
N PRO A 351 13.89 16.51 -9.44
CA PRO A 351 15.35 16.38 -9.33
C PRO A 351 15.87 16.55 -7.90
N LEU A 352 15.33 17.53 -7.15
CA LEU A 352 15.68 17.76 -5.75
C LEU A 352 15.31 16.56 -4.87
N PHE A 353 14.10 16.03 -5.06
CA PHE A 353 13.62 14.87 -4.31
C PHE A 353 14.42 13.60 -4.61
N VAL A 354 14.76 13.37 -5.88
CA VAL A 354 15.61 12.25 -6.31
C VAL A 354 17.00 12.35 -5.69
N ALA A 355 17.63 13.53 -5.70
CA ALA A 355 18.93 13.75 -5.07
C ALA A 355 18.89 13.47 -3.56
N TRP A 356 17.86 13.96 -2.86
CA TRP A 356 17.65 13.69 -1.44
C TRP A 356 17.47 12.18 -1.16
N LYS A 357 16.65 11.48 -1.95
CA LYS A 357 16.47 10.02 -1.84
C LYS A 357 17.77 9.27 -2.09
N ILE A 358 18.55 9.61 -3.13
CA ILE A 358 19.85 8.97 -3.42
C ILE A 358 20.81 9.15 -2.24
N TRP A 359 20.89 10.35 -1.68
CA TRP A 359 21.68 10.61 -0.46
C TRP A 359 21.22 9.74 0.72
N LEU A 360 19.91 9.58 0.91
CA LEU A 360 19.35 8.70 1.95
C LEU A 360 19.77 7.23 1.74
N TYR A 361 19.74 6.74 0.50
CA TYR A 361 20.19 5.38 0.17
C TYR A 361 21.67 5.16 0.44
N LEU A 362 22.51 6.12 0.08
CA LEU A 362 23.94 6.05 0.36
C LEU A 362 24.19 5.94 1.87
N ARG A 363 23.45 6.69 2.69
CA ARG A 363 23.56 6.56 4.15
C ARG A 363 23.15 5.20 4.69
N ILE A 364 22.08 4.61 4.15
CA ILE A 364 21.63 3.25 4.52
C ILE A 364 22.72 2.23 4.15
N LEU A 365 23.26 2.30 2.93
CA LEU A 365 24.31 1.39 2.45
C LEU A 365 25.62 1.53 3.25
N LEU A 366 25.95 2.76 3.68
CA LEU A 366 27.12 3.04 4.52
C LEU A 366 26.90 2.73 6.00
N GLY A 367 25.73 2.20 6.40
CA GLY A 367 25.43 1.84 7.79
C GLY A 367 25.35 3.03 8.75
N LEU A 368 25.19 4.25 8.23
CA LEU A 368 25.14 5.48 9.03
C LEU A 368 23.82 5.63 9.82
N ASP A 369 22.81 4.84 9.46
CA ASP A 369 21.51 4.81 10.12
C ASP A 369 21.25 3.39 10.64
N LYS A 370 21.35 3.20 11.97
CA LYS A 370 21.18 1.90 12.64
C LYS A 370 19.71 1.45 12.64
N GLN A 371 19.52 0.13 12.59
CA GLN A 371 18.23 -0.53 12.85
C GLN A 371 17.82 -0.27 14.30
N GLY A 372 16.98 0.74 14.52
CA GLY A 372 16.30 0.97 15.79
C GLY A 372 14.81 1.12 15.51
N TRP A 373 13.97 0.64 16.42
CA TRP A 373 12.56 1.01 16.47
C TRP A 373 12.49 2.48 16.85
N VAL A 374 12.65 3.37 15.87
CA VAL A 374 12.62 4.82 16.07
C VAL A 374 11.22 5.30 15.67
N ARG A 375 10.49 5.88 16.61
CA ARG A 375 9.16 6.46 16.43
C ARG A 375 9.11 7.33 15.17
N THR A 376 8.05 7.15 14.36
CA THR A 376 7.80 8.04 13.22
C THR A 376 7.32 9.39 13.78
N ALA A 377 8.00 10.49 13.44
CA ALA A 377 7.50 11.81 13.79
C ALA A 377 6.22 12.08 12.98
N ARG A 378 5.15 12.52 13.65
CA ARG A 378 3.89 12.91 13.02
C ARG A 378 3.79 14.43 13.01
N ASN A 379 3.05 14.96 12.03
CA ASN A 379 2.78 16.39 11.94
C ASN A 379 2.17 16.85 13.27
N HIS A 380 2.84 17.78 13.96
CA HIS A 380 2.25 18.50 15.08
C HIS A 380 1.28 19.53 14.49
N GLN A 381 0.01 19.16 14.34
CA GLN A 381 -1.07 20.13 14.20
C GLN A 381 -2.08 19.94 15.32
#